data_AF-G5NKH5-F1
#
_entry.id   AF-G5NKH5-F1
#
_cell.length_a   1.000
_cell.length_b   1.000
_cell.length_c   1.000
_cell.angle_alpha   90.00
_cell.angle_beta   90.00
_cell.angle_gamma   90.00
#
_symmetry.space_group_name_H-M   'P 1'
#
loop_
_entity.id
_entity.type
_entity.pdbx_description
1 polymer ?
#
loop_
_entity_poly.entity_id
_entity_poly.type
_entity_poly.pdbx_seq_one_letter_code
_entity_poly.pdbx_strand_id
1 'polypeptide(L)'
;GAIQPHINVGGVGDVLVTTASVRLDGASLHFAPMEFPAVADFACTTALVEAAKSIGATTHVGVTASSDTFYPGQERYDTYSGRVVRRFKGSMEEWQAMGVMNYEMESATLLTMCASQGLRAGMVAGVIVNRTQQEIPNAETMKQTESHAVKIVVEAARRLL
;
A
#
# COMPACT_ATOMS: atom_id res chain seq x y z
N GLY A 1 -3.82 2.96 -4.05
CA GLY A 1 -3.67 3.95 -5.14
C GLY A 1 -2.42 4.78 -4.90
N ALA A 2 -1.55 4.89 -5.90
CA ALA A 2 -0.27 5.62 -5.77
C ALA A 2 -0.50 7.12 -5.58
N ILE A 3 0.38 7.76 -4.81
CA ILE A 3 0.39 9.21 -4.58
C ILE A 3 1.69 9.87 -5.05
N GLN A 4 2.69 9.10 -5.50
CA GLN A 4 3.92 9.65 -6.04
C GLN A 4 3.83 9.84 -7.56
N PRO A 5 4.26 10.99 -8.13
CA PRO A 5 4.16 11.24 -9.57
C PRO A 5 4.94 10.26 -10.45
N HIS A 6 6.03 9.69 -9.94
CA HIS A 6 6.92 8.80 -10.67
C HIS A 6 6.47 7.32 -10.67
N ILE A 7 5.43 6.97 -9.91
CA ILE A 7 4.89 5.60 -9.84
C ILE A 7 3.82 5.46 -10.93
N ASN A 8 4.00 4.50 -11.84
CA ASN A 8 3.25 4.45 -13.08
C ASN A 8 2.06 3.48 -13.05
N VAL A 9 1.06 3.81 -13.86
CA VAL A 9 -0.12 3.00 -14.14
C VAL A 9 -0.19 2.56 -15.61
N GLY A 10 0.83 2.84 -16.42
CA GLY A 10 0.79 2.57 -17.86
C GLY A 10 0.99 1.09 -18.20
N GLY A 11 0.18 0.55 -19.13
CA GLY A 11 0.28 -0.85 -19.54
C GLY A 11 -0.08 -1.80 -18.40
N VAL A 12 0.93 -2.49 -17.86
CA VAL A 12 0.81 -3.20 -16.57
C VAL A 12 1.34 -2.28 -15.49
N GLY A 13 0.48 -1.93 -14.52
CA GLY A 13 0.84 -1.00 -13.45
C GLY A 13 2.05 -1.47 -12.66
N ASP A 14 2.78 -0.50 -12.10
CA ASP A 14 3.91 -0.78 -11.21
C ASP A 14 3.47 -1.61 -9.99
N VAL A 15 4.43 -2.23 -9.33
CA VAL A 15 4.23 -3.04 -8.12
C VAL A 15 4.82 -2.33 -6.92
N LEU A 16 4.11 -2.35 -5.80
CA LEU A 16 4.55 -1.77 -4.54
C LEU A 16 4.74 -2.88 -3.51
N VAL A 17 5.91 -2.92 -2.87
CA VAL A 17 6.16 -3.77 -1.69
C VAL A 17 6.30 -2.87 -0.47
N THR A 18 5.47 -3.12 0.54
CA THR A 18 5.45 -2.28 1.74
C THR A 18 6.50 -2.72 2.75
N THR A 19 7.31 -1.76 3.19
CA THR A 19 8.30 -1.94 4.26
C THR A 19 7.67 -1.72 5.63
N ALA A 20 6.88 -0.66 5.77
CA ALA A 20 6.10 -0.34 6.95
C ALA A 20 4.92 0.58 6.58
N SER A 21 3.96 0.70 7.49
CA SER A 21 2.74 1.48 7.26
C SER A 21 2.58 2.65 8.22
N VAL A 22 2.15 3.80 7.69
CA VAL A 22 1.56 4.87 8.51
C VAL A 22 0.23 4.36 9.04
N ARG A 23 0.06 4.39 10.36
CA ARG A 23 -1.09 3.85 11.08
C ARG A 23 -2.22 4.88 11.14
N LEU A 24 -3.04 4.94 10.08
CA LEU A 24 -4.27 5.72 10.04
C LEU A 24 -5.51 4.81 10.29
N ASP A 25 -5.29 3.69 10.97
CA ASP A 25 -6.29 2.70 11.36
C ASP A 25 -6.58 2.75 12.88
N GLY A 26 -7.69 2.12 13.28
CA GLY A 26 -8.05 1.91 14.68
C GLY A 26 -7.58 0.57 15.24
N ALA A 27 -7.68 -0.51 14.46
CA ALA A 27 -7.54 -1.88 14.98
C ALA A 27 -6.11 -2.22 15.40
N SER A 28 -5.07 -1.63 14.79
CA SER A 28 -3.67 -1.82 15.20
C SER A 28 -3.43 -1.46 16.67
N LEU A 29 -4.17 -0.48 17.21
CA LEU A 29 -4.07 -0.05 18.60
C LEU A 29 -4.57 -1.08 19.61
N HIS A 30 -5.35 -2.07 19.15
CA HIS A 30 -5.80 -3.16 20.01
C HIS A 30 -4.70 -4.23 20.23
N PHE A 31 -3.63 -4.19 19.42
CA PHE A 31 -2.49 -5.11 19.52
C PHE A 31 -1.25 -4.44 20.11
N ALA A 32 -0.98 -3.20 19.73
CA ALA A 32 0.20 -2.46 20.20
C ALA A 32 -0.04 -0.94 20.23
N PRO A 33 0.61 -0.20 21.17
CA PRO A 33 0.48 1.26 21.26
C PRO A 33 1.02 1.94 19.99
N MET A 34 0.65 3.20 19.75
CA MET A 34 0.92 3.92 18.48
C MET A 34 2.41 3.98 18.11
N GLU A 35 3.28 3.98 19.10
CA GLU A 35 4.74 4.01 18.98
C GLU A 35 5.32 2.71 18.43
N PHE A 36 4.58 1.59 18.52
CA PHE A 36 4.99 0.33 17.93
C PHE A 36 4.90 0.38 16.40
N PRO A 37 5.94 -0.02 15.65
CA PRO A 37 5.96 0.12 14.20
C PRO A 37 5.09 -0.93 13.50
N ALA A 38 4.25 -0.50 12.56
CA ALA A 38 3.55 -1.40 11.63
C ALA A 38 4.51 -1.86 10.52
N VAL A 39 5.48 -2.71 10.86
CA VAL A 39 6.59 -3.11 9.99
C VAL A 39 6.40 -4.51 9.41
N ALA A 40 6.80 -4.72 8.16
CA ALA A 40 6.79 -6.02 7.51
C ALA A 40 7.95 -6.92 7.96
N ASP A 41 7.72 -8.23 7.95
CA ASP A 41 8.76 -9.23 8.19
C ASP A 41 9.81 -9.21 7.07
N PHE A 42 11.08 -9.23 7.45
CA PHE A 42 12.19 -9.12 6.50
C PHE A 42 12.21 -10.24 5.45
N ALA A 43 11.92 -11.48 5.84
CA ALA A 43 11.93 -12.61 4.91
C ALA A 43 10.74 -12.52 3.94
N CYS A 44 9.55 -12.16 4.42
CA CYS A 44 8.39 -11.91 3.58
C CYS A 44 8.63 -10.77 2.58
N THR A 45 9.17 -9.63 3.03
CA THR A 45 9.50 -8.49 2.16
C THR A 45 10.53 -8.88 1.10
N THR A 46 11.60 -9.57 1.51
CA THR A 46 12.63 -10.06 0.57
C THR A 46 12.04 -10.98 -0.49
N ALA A 47 11.22 -11.95 -0.09
CA ALA A 47 10.59 -12.90 -1.02
C ALA A 47 9.69 -12.19 -2.04
N LEU A 48 8.93 -11.16 -1.63
CA LEU A 48 8.10 -10.35 -2.52
C LEU A 48 8.94 -9.54 -3.51
N VAL A 49 10.01 -8.92 -3.05
CA VAL A 49 10.92 -8.13 -3.91
C VAL A 49 11.60 -9.03 -4.95
N GLU A 50 12.10 -10.19 -4.55
CA GLU A 50 12.73 -11.13 -5.46
C GLU A 50 11.73 -11.74 -6.46
N ALA A 51 10.53 -12.08 -6.00
CA ALA A 51 9.44 -12.56 -6.85
C ALA A 51 9.08 -11.54 -7.93
N ALA A 52 8.90 -10.27 -7.54
CA ALA A 52 8.59 -9.19 -8.48
C ALA A 52 9.72 -8.96 -9.50
N LYS A 53 10.98 -8.98 -9.05
CA LYS A 53 12.16 -8.89 -9.93
C LYS A 53 12.23 -10.06 -10.92
N SER A 54 11.90 -11.28 -10.48
CA SER A 54 12.01 -12.49 -11.30
C SER A 54 11.09 -12.49 -12.52
N ILE A 55 9.99 -11.74 -12.47
CA ILE A 55 9.03 -11.61 -13.58
C ILE A 55 9.18 -10.28 -14.34
N GLY A 56 10.21 -9.49 -14.02
CA GLY A 56 10.50 -8.22 -14.69
C GLY A 56 9.54 -7.07 -14.33
N ALA A 57 8.87 -7.13 -13.17
CA ALA A 57 7.98 -6.06 -12.74
C ALA A 57 8.76 -4.82 -12.24
N THR A 58 8.37 -3.63 -12.69
CA THR A 58 8.81 -2.37 -12.09
C THR A 58 8.30 -2.32 -10.66
N THR A 59 9.22 -2.33 -9.69
CA THR A 59 8.89 -2.51 -8.27
C THR A 59 9.42 -1.36 -7.43
N HIS A 60 8.55 -0.76 -6.63
CA HIS A 60 8.89 0.25 -5.62
C HIS A 60 8.76 -0.35 -4.23
N VAL A 61 9.70 -0.02 -3.35
CA VAL A 61 9.78 -0.57 -1.99
C VAL A 61 9.84 0.58 -1.02
N GLY A 62 8.86 0.71 -0.12
CA GLY A 62 8.73 1.91 0.69
C GLY A 62 7.56 1.89 1.67
N VAL A 63 7.17 3.08 2.12
CA VAL A 63 6.12 3.27 3.13
C VAL A 63 4.74 3.40 2.47
N THR A 64 3.73 2.84 3.13
CA THR A 64 2.31 2.91 2.71
C THR A 64 1.47 3.60 3.78
N ALA A 65 0.51 4.44 3.39
CA ALA A 65 -0.49 4.97 4.31
C ALA A 65 -1.73 4.06 4.37
N SER A 66 -2.02 3.49 5.54
CA SER A 66 -3.13 2.56 5.74
C SER A 66 -4.27 3.23 6.47
N SER A 67 -5.39 3.49 5.78
CA SER A 67 -6.51 4.30 6.26
C SER A 67 -7.77 3.47 6.49
N ASP A 68 -8.43 3.65 7.64
CA ASP A 68 -9.74 3.04 7.93
C ASP A 68 -10.87 3.49 6.98
N THR A 69 -10.65 4.56 6.20
CA THR A 69 -11.67 5.08 5.29
C THR A 69 -11.13 5.29 3.89
N PHE A 70 -11.95 4.97 2.89
CA PHE A 70 -11.63 5.23 1.49
C PHE A 70 -11.71 6.72 1.12
N TYR A 71 -12.60 7.48 1.76
CA TYR A 71 -12.87 8.86 1.41
C TYR A 71 -12.07 9.87 2.26
N PRO A 72 -12.56 10.34 3.44
CA PRO A 72 -11.94 11.46 4.12
C PRO A 72 -10.52 11.16 4.65
N GLY A 73 -10.19 9.91 4.98
CA GLY A 73 -8.85 9.51 5.42
C GLY A 73 -7.81 9.39 4.29
N GLN A 74 -8.27 9.31 3.03
CA GLN A 74 -7.42 9.39 1.82
C GLN A 74 -7.62 10.73 1.09
N GLU A 75 -8.16 11.71 1.81
CA GLU A 75 -8.38 13.08 1.38
C GLU A 75 -9.15 13.24 0.05
N ARG A 76 -10.19 12.44 -0.14
CA ARG A 76 -11.13 12.58 -1.27
C ARG A 76 -12.22 13.61 -0.97
N TYR A 77 -12.45 14.53 -1.92
CA TYR A 77 -13.44 15.60 -1.82
C TYR A 77 -14.67 15.37 -2.71
N ASP A 78 -14.62 14.45 -3.66
CA ASP A 78 -15.71 13.99 -4.53
C ASP A 78 -16.70 13.09 -3.76
N THR A 79 -17.24 13.61 -2.67
CA THR A 79 -18.14 12.90 -1.75
C THR A 79 -19.45 13.66 -1.56
N TYR A 80 -20.46 13.00 -1.00
CA TYR A 80 -21.75 13.62 -0.68
C TYR A 80 -21.63 14.98 0.05
N SER A 81 -20.70 15.11 1.00
CA SER A 81 -20.55 16.33 1.81
C SER A 81 -19.51 17.32 1.30
N GLY A 82 -18.64 16.90 0.37
CA GLY A 82 -17.48 17.70 -0.02
C GLY A 82 -16.49 18.01 1.13
N ARG A 83 -16.59 17.33 2.28
CA ARG A 83 -15.91 17.72 3.52
C ARG A 83 -14.91 16.67 3.99
N VAL A 84 -13.69 17.11 4.24
CA VAL A 84 -12.67 16.37 5.01
C VAL A 84 -12.54 16.99 6.41
N VAL A 85 -12.42 16.15 7.44
CA VAL A 85 -12.24 16.61 8.84
C VAL A 85 -10.83 17.20 9.03
N ARG A 86 -10.68 18.15 9.96
CA ARG A 86 -9.43 18.92 10.19
C ARG A 86 -8.17 18.06 10.21
N ARG A 87 -8.21 16.88 10.83
CA ARG A 87 -7.08 15.95 10.95
C ARG A 87 -6.46 15.55 9.60
N PHE A 88 -7.25 15.45 8.54
CA PHE A 88 -6.80 14.92 7.24
C PHE A 88 -6.68 15.99 6.14
N LYS A 89 -6.93 17.27 6.45
CA LYS A 89 -6.75 18.36 5.48
C LYS A 89 -5.26 18.60 5.25
N GLY A 90 -4.81 18.54 4.00
CA GLY A 90 -3.41 18.62 3.60
C GLY A 90 -2.61 17.34 3.83
N SER A 91 -3.26 16.26 4.26
CA SER A 91 -2.55 15.02 4.63
C SER A 91 -1.95 14.31 3.43
N MET A 92 -2.59 14.33 2.26
CA MET A 92 -2.03 13.69 1.07
C MET A 92 -0.73 14.37 0.64
N GLU A 93 -0.69 15.71 0.62
CA GLU A 93 0.53 16.48 0.33
C GLU A 93 1.63 16.21 1.34
N GLU A 94 1.28 16.15 2.63
CA GLU A 94 2.21 15.80 3.70
C GLU A 94 2.83 14.41 3.50
N TRP A 95 2.02 13.37 3.23
CA TRP A 95 2.52 12.02 2.98
C TRP A 95 3.35 11.94 1.70
N GLN A 96 2.99 12.68 0.66
CA GLN A 96 3.78 12.79 -0.57
C GLN A 96 5.18 13.34 -0.26
N ALA A 97 5.27 14.44 0.50
CA ALA A 97 6.52 15.07 0.89
C ALA A 97 7.38 14.17 1.81
N MET A 98 6.74 13.31 2.60
CA MET A 98 7.40 12.29 3.42
C MET A 98 7.82 11.03 2.64
N GLY A 99 7.52 10.95 1.34
CA GLY A 99 7.92 9.83 0.48
C GLY A 99 7.03 8.58 0.58
N VAL A 100 5.82 8.70 1.15
CA VAL A 100 4.83 7.60 1.15
C VAL A 100 4.40 7.30 -0.28
N MET A 101 4.34 6.02 -0.64
CA MET A 101 4.09 5.59 -2.03
C MET A 101 2.61 5.61 -2.39
N ASN A 102 1.74 5.14 -1.49
CA ASN A 102 0.33 4.88 -1.78
C ASN A 102 -0.56 4.87 -0.53
N TYR A 103 -1.86 4.90 -0.77
CA TYR A 103 -2.88 4.51 0.20
C TYR A 103 -3.42 3.10 -0.05
N GLU A 104 -3.76 2.40 1.03
CA GLU A 104 -4.63 1.20 1.13
C GLU A 104 -5.29 1.16 2.53
N MET A 105 -5.89 0.05 2.98
CA MET A 105 -6.80 0.05 4.14
C MET A 105 -6.59 -1.10 5.15
N GLU A 106 -5.61 -1.97 4.98
CA GLU A 106 -5.47 -3.20 5.78
C GLU A 106 -4.07 -3.37 6.39
N SER A 107 -3.04 -2.79 5.78
CA SER A 107 -1.64 -3.07 6.12
C SER A 107 -1.23 -2.63 7.53
N ALA A 108 -1.72 -1.50 8.04
CA ALA A 108 -1.38 -1.06 9.39
C ALA A 108 -1.85 -2.07 10.45
N THR A 109 -3.08 -2.58 10.31
CA THR A 109 -3.61 -3.61 11.20
C THR A 109 -2.82 -4.92 11.04
N LEU A 110 -2.69 -5.42 9.82
CA LEU A 110 -1.99 -6.70 9.53
C LEU A 110 -0.56 -6.68 10.08
N LEU A 111 0.23 -5.67 9.72
CA LEU A 111 1.64 -5.62 10.06
C LEU A 111 1.84 -5.40 11.56
N THR A 112 1.06 -4.54 12.22
CA THR A 112 1.15 -4.34 13.67
C THR A 112 0.78 -5.62 14.44
N MET A 113 -0.33 -6.26 14.04
CA MET A 113 -0.83 -7.47 14.67
C MET A 113 0.17 -8.62 14.55
N CYS A 114 0.74 -8.84 13.36
CA CYS A 114 1.66 -9.94 13.13
C CYS A 114 3.01 -9.70 13.82
N ALA A 115 3.59 -8.50 13.67
CA ALA A 115 4.89 -8.16 14.23
C ALA A 115 4.90 -8.21 15.77
N SER A 116 3.77 -7.89 16.42
CA SER A 116 3.64 -7.96 17.89
C SER A 116 3.41 -9.39 18.43
N GLN A 117 3.13 -10.37 17.57
CA GLN A 117 2.74 -11.73 17.98
C GLN A 117 3.64 -12.84 17.43
N GLY A 118 4.82 -12.49 16.88
CA GLY A 118 5.75 -13.48 16.33
C GLY A 118 5.27 -14.15 15.04
N LEU A 119 4.33 -13.52 14.33
CA LEU A 119 3.84 -13.97 13.03
C LEU A 119 4.57 -13.19 11.92
N ARG A 120 4.88 -13.88 10.82
CA ARG A 120 5.50 -13.25 9.65
C ARG A 120 4.42 -12.72 8.70
N ALA A 121 4.56 -11.47 8.26
CA ALA A 121 3.65 -10.84 7.30
C ALA A 121 4.41 -9.89 6.36
N GLY A 122 3.96 -9.80 5.11
CA GLY A 122 4.43 -8.83 4.13
C GLY A 122 3.29 -8.46 3.19
N MET A 123 3.44 -7.36 2.45
CA MET A 123 2.40 -6.87 1.54
C MET A 123 2.98 -6.47 0.18
N VAL A 124 2.27 -6.89 -0.86
CA VAL A 124 2.46 -6.44 -2.24
C VAL A 124 1.15 -5.90 -2.79
N ALA A 125 1.22 -4.82 -3.57
CA ALA A 125 0.07 -4.22 -4.23
C ALA A 125 0.40 -3.86 -5.68
N GLY A 126 -0.57 -4.05 -6.58
CA GLY A 126 -0.49 -3.55 -7.95
C GLY A 126 -1.09 -2.15 -8.07
N VAL A 127 -0.44 -1.26 -8.82
CA VAL A 127 -0.89 0.14 -8.97
C VAL A 127 -1.90 0.25 -10.10
N ILE A 128 -3.18 0.36 -9.74
CA ILE A 128 -4.27 0.54 -10.72
C ILE A 128 -4.63 2.01 -10.99
N VAL A 129 -4.18 2.93 -10.13
CA VAL A 129 -4.51 4.35 -10.20
C VAL A 129 -3.40 5.18 -9.55
N ASN A 130 -3.13 6.37 -10.12
CA ASN A 130 -2.24 7.37 -9.56
C ASN A 130 -3.02 8.68 -9.30
N ARG A 131 -3.11 9.06 -8.03
CA ARG A 131 -3.86 10.25 -7.55
C ARG A 131 -3.30 11.58 -8.04
N THR A 132 -2.10 11.60 -8.61
CA THR A 132 -1.46 12.80 -9.19
C THR A 132 -1.79 13.02 -10.66
N GLN A 133 -2.46 12.05 -11.31
CA GLN A 133 -2.72 12.09 -12.76
C GLN A 133 -4.23 11.98 -13.05
N GLN A 134 -4.83 10.82 -12.77
CA GLN A 134 -6.23 10.54 -13.05
C GLN A 134 -6.77 9.49 -12.08
N GLU A 135 -8.02 9.65 -11.64
CA GLU A 135 -8.66 8.74 -10.67
C GLU A 135 -9.44 7.58 -11.28
N ILE A 136 -9.69 7.59 -12.61
CA ILE A 136 -10.44 6.54 -13.30
C ILE A 136 -9.44 5.53 -13.89
N PRO A 137 -9.42 4.28 -13.39
CA PRO A 137 -8.56 3.24 -13.95
C PRO A 137 -9.04 2.77 -15.32
N ASN A 138 -8.09 2.34 -16.17
CA ASN A 138 -8.43 1.58 -17.38
C ASN A 138 -8.72 0.11 -17.01
N ALA A 139 -9.86 -0.42 -17.47
CA ALA A 139 -10.31 -1.79 -17.15
C ALA A 139 -9.34 -2.89 -17.60
N GLU A 140 -8.69 -2.72 -18.75
CA GLU A 140 -7.69 -3.67 -19.25
C GLU A 140 -6.44 -3.64 -18.38
N THR A 141 -5.94 -2.45 -18.06
CA THR A 141 -4.79 -2.26 -17.17
C THR A 141 -5.04 -2.83 -15.79
N MET A 142 -6.23 -2.63 -15.20
CA MET A 142 -6.59 -3.21 -13.90
C MET A 142 -6.46 -4.74 -13.92
N LYS A 143 -7.06 -5.40 -14.91
CA LYS A 143 -7.05 -6.86 -15.01
C LYS A 143 -5.65 -7.43 -15.19
N GLN A 144 -4.83 -6.77 -16.01
CA GLN A 144 -3.43 -7.17 -16.21
C GLN A 144 -2.61 -6.98 -14.94
N THR A 145 -2.77 -5.84 -14.26
CA THR A 145 -2.05 -5.48 -13.03
C THR A 145 -2.40 -6.43 -11.88
N GLU A 146 -3.68 -6.77 -11.72
CA GLU A 146 -4.15 -7.76 -10.76
C GLU A 146 -3.51 -9.13 -11.02
N SER A 147 -3.59 -9.61 -12.27
CA SER A 147 -2.97 -10.88 -12.67
C SER A 147 -1.46 -10.89 -12.39
N HIS A 148 -0.80 -9.74 -12.52
CA HIS A 148 0.63 -9.61 -12.26
C HIS A 148 0.95 -9.70 -10.77
N ALA A 149 0.23 -8.95 -9.92
CA ALA A 149 0.38 -9.01 -8.47
C ALA A 149 0.10 -10.42 -7.92
N VAL A 150 -0.89 -11.14 -8.48
CA VAL A 150 -1.20 -12.53 -8.09
C VAL A 150 -0.03 -13.48 -8.41
N LYS A 151 0.60 -13.34 -9.58
CA LYS A 151 1.79 -14.15 -9.91
C LYS A 151 2.93 -13.91 -8.92
N ILE A 152 3.14 -12.65 -8.52
CA ILE A 152 4.18 -12.27 -7.55
C ILE A 152 3.92 -12.90 -6.19
N VAL A 153 2.69 -12.81 -5.65
CA VAL A 153 2.40 -13.35 -4.32
C VAL A 153 2.50 -14.88 -4.29
N VAL A 154 2.10 -15.57 -5.36
CA VAL A 154 2.26 -17.03 -5.48
C VAL A 154 3.74 -17.44 -5.54
N GLU A 155 4.57 -16.69 -6.28
CA GLU A 155 6.02 -16.91 -6.34
C GLU A 155 6.68 -16.66 -4.98
N ALA A 156 6.33 -15.56 -4.31
CA ALA A 156 6.85 -15.24 -2.99
C ALA A 156 6.45 -16.29 -1.94
N ALA A 157 5.21 -16.78 -1.98
CA ALA A 157 4.77 -17.86 -1.11
C ALA A 157 5.62 -19.12 -1.30
N ARG A 158 5.94 -19.50 -2.56
CA ARG A 158 6.82 -20.65 -2.85
C ARG A 158 8.22 -20.51 -2.26
N ARG A 159 8.75 -19.27 -2.17
CA ARG A 159 10.07 -18.97 -1.59
C ARG A 159 10.09 -19.04 -0.06
N LEU A 160 8.92 -19.11 0.60
CA LEU A 160 8.77 -19.08 2.05
C LEU A 160 8.33 -20.44 2.65
N LEU A 161 8.12 -21.45 1.80
CA LEU A 161 7.88 -22.84 2.17
C LEU A 161 9.21 -23.54 2.54
#